data_AF-F4B4I1-F1
#
_entry.id   AF-F4B4I1-F1
#
_cell.length_a   1.000
_cell.length_b   1.000
_cell.length_c   1.000
_cell.angle_alpha   90.00
_cell.angle_beta   90.00
_cell.angle_gamma   90.00
#
_symmetry.space_group_name_H-M   'P 1'
#
loop_
_entity.id
_entity.type
_entity.pdbx_description
1 polymer ?
#
loop_
_entity_poly.entity_id
_entity_poly.type
_entity_poly.pdbx_seq_one_letter_code
_entity_poly.pdbx_strand_id
1 'polypeptide(L)'
;MKTLLEQKGEQPLAGRNPVKITLKPWDYETAKEYLKLGLEECGVAHSDKEIQEALSILGTLVGWLNFYGVNRCVKPHGDALKESLEEAISIALSELKKNLQIRSGK
;
A
#
# COMPACT_ATOMS: atom_id res chain seq x y z
N MET A 1 -37.98 12.58 4.10
CA MET A 1 -37.40 11.43 3.35
C MET A 1 -37.15 11.87 1.91
N LYS A 2 -35.93 12.29 1.57
CA LYS A 2 -35.50 12.46 0.17
C LYS A 2 -35.08 11.08 -0.33
N THR A 3 -36.07 10.24 -0.60
CA THR A 3 -35.91 8.84 -0.96
C THR A 3 -35.68 8.71 -2.47
N LEU A 4 -34.50 8.20 -2.82
CA LEU A 4 -34.15 7.46 -4.04
C LEU A 4 -34.34 8.08 -5.43
N LEU A 5 -35.21 9.09 -5.62
CA LEU A 5 -35.71 9.48 -6.95
C LEU A 5 -35.05 10.71 -7.56
N GLU A 6 -34.17 11.42 -6.85
CA GLU A 6 -33.37 12.51 -7.43
C GLU A 6 -32.02 11.98 -7.94
N GLN A 7 -32.04 11.05 -8.90
CA GLN A 7 -30.85 10.72 -9.68
C GLN A 7 -30.88 11.47 -11.01
N LYS A 8 -30.14 12.57 -11.04
CA LYS A 8 -29.90 13.35 -12.26
C LYS A 8 -28.97 12.54 -13.18
N GLY A 9 -29.55 11.82 -14.14
CA GLY A 9 -28.84 11.22 -15.28
C GLY A 9 -29.08 9.71 -15.42
N GLU A 10 -29.38 9.29 -16.65
CA GLU A 10 -29.50 7.90 -17.13
C GLU A 10 -28.18 7.12 -16.93
N GLN A 11 -27.83 6.77 -15.70
CA GLN A 11 -26.68 5.89 -15.47
C GLN A 11 -27.15 4.44 -15.61
N PRO A 12 -26.59 3.63 -16.54
CA PRO A 12 -27.07 2.27 -16.84
C PRO A 12 -27.12 1.29 -15.66
N LEU A 13 -26.44 1.64 -14.55
CA LEU A 13 -26.34 0.83 -13.34
C LEU A 13 -27.10 1.42 -12.14
N ALA A 14 -27.87 2.50 -12.33
CA ALA A 14 -28.70 3.08 -11.28
C ALA A 14 -29.63 2.01 -10.67
N GLY A 15 -29.65 1.94 -9.33
CA GLY A 15 -30.46 0.96 -8.59
C GLY A 15 -29.87 -0.45 -8.48
N ARG A 16 -28.76 -0.78 -9.18
CA ARG A 16 -28.05 -2.06 -8.99
C ARG A 16 -27.09 -1.96 -7.81
N ASN A 17 -27.23 -2.84 -6.81
CA ASN A 17 -26.29 -2.89 -5.69
C ASN A 17 -24.97 -3.54 -6.15
N PRO A 18 -23.82 -2.85 -6.13
CA PRO A 18 -22.56 -3.44 -6.55
C PRO A 18 -22.07 -4.46 -5.53
N VAL A 19 -21.43 -5.52 -6.01
CA VAL A 19 -20.58 -6.36 -5.16
C VAL A 19 -19.35 -5.54 -4.79
N LYS A 20 -19.10 -5.37 -3.49
CA LYS A 20 -17.95 -4.64 -2.98
C LYS A 20 -16.88 -5.62 -2.52
N ILE A 21 -15.69 -5.52 -3.10
CA ILE A 21 -14.49 -6.21 -2.62
C ILE A 21 -13.65 -5.17 -1.89
N THR A 22 -13.37 -5.41 -0.60
CA THR A 22 -12.56 -4.51 0.21
C THR A 22 -11.20 -5.13 0.46
N LEU A 23 -10.16 -4.50 -0.07
CA LEU A 23 -8.77 -4.87 0.20
C LEU A 23 -8.31 -4.12 1.45
N LYS A 24 -7.83 -4.87 2.43
CA LYS A 24 -7.23 -4.34 3.67
C LYS A 24 -5.71 -4.44 3.58
N PRO A 25 -4.96 -3.67 4.39
CA PRO A 25 -3.57 -4.01 4.68
C PRO A 25 -3.48 -5.47 5.11
N TRP A 26 -2.36 -6.11 4.80
CA TRP A 26 -2.14 -7.47 5.24
C TRP A 26 -2.02 -7.55 6.76
N ASP A 27 -2.35 -8.71 7.31
CA ASP A 27 -1.92 -9.02 8.67
C ASP A 27 -0.40 -9.20 8.72
N TYR A 28 0.12 -9.23 9.93
CA TYR A 28 1.56 -9.24 10.16
C TYR A 28 2.24 -10.49 9.57
N GLU A 29 1.64 -11.67 9.71
CA GLU A 29 2.23 -12.92 9.24
C GLU A 29 2.22 -13.01 7.71
N THR A 30 1.12 -12.58 7.06
CA THR A 30 1.05 -12.50 5.60
C THR A 30 2.10 -11.53 5.05
N ALA A 31 2.27 -10.37 5.68
CA ALA A 31 3.27 -9.39 5.30
C ALA A 31 4.72 -9.90 5.49
N LYS A 32 4.97 -10.62 6.58
CA LYS A 32 6.25 -11.28 6.87
C LYS A 32 6.56 -12.35 5.84
N GLU A 33 5.61 -13.24 5.57
CA GLU A 33 5.76 -14.32 4.61
C GLU A 33 5.98 -13.79 3.19
N TYR A 34 5.26 -12.74 2.79
CA TYR A 34 5.47 -12.06 1.52
C TYR A 34 6.92 -11.60 1.32
N LEU A 35 7.49 -10.91 2.33
CA LEU A 35 8.87 -10.45 2.25
C LEU A 35 9.86 -11.61 2.22
N LYS A 36 9.67 -12.63 3.05
CA LYS A 36 10.57 -13.80 3.09
C LYS A 36 10.60 -14.50 1.73
N LEU A 37 9.42 -14.84 1.20
CA LEU A 37 9.31 -15.52 -0.09
C LEU A 37 9.94 -14.69 -1.22
N GLY A 38 9.66 -13.38 -1.29
CA GLY A 38 10.25 -12.52 -2.31
C GLY A 38 11.79 -12.42 -2.23
N LEU A 39 12.36 -12.36 -1.02
CA LEU A 39 13.81 -12.33 -0.85
C LEU A 39 14.48 -13.68 -1.12
N GLU A 40 13.80 -14.79 -0.79
CA GLU A 40 14.23 -16.14 -1.16
C GLU A 40 14.27 -16.31 -2.69
N GLU A 41 13.25 -15.83 -3.40
CA GLU A 41 13.21 -15.84 -4.87
C GLU A 41 14.33 -14.99 -5.50
N CYS A 42 14.71 -13.90 -4.86
CA CYS A 42 15.86 -13.08 -5.26
C CYS A 42 17.22 -13.71 -4.89
N GLY A 43 17.26 -14.83 -4.17
CA GLY A 43 18.50 -15.46 -3.72
C GLY A 43 19.26 -14.65 -2.66
N VAL A 44 18.56 -13.76 -1.94
CA VAL A 44 19.16 -12.85 -0.96
C VAL A 44 19.06 -13.42 0.45
N ALA A 45 20.20 -13.57 1.11
CA ALA A 45 20.25 -13.90 2.52
C ALA A 45 19.65 -12.76 3.36
N HIS A 46 18.70 -13.10 4.22
CA HIS A 46 18.01 -12.18 5.12
C HIS A 46 17.81 -12.82 6.49
N SER A 47 17.63 -12.01 7.53
CA SER A 47 17.36 -12.50 8.88
C SER A 47 15.93 -12.19 9.31
N ASP A 48 15.36 -12.97 10.23
CA ASP A 48 14.03 -12.66 10.77
C ASP A 48 13.98 -11.26 11.43
N LYS A 49 15.09 -10.82 12.03
CA LYS A 49 15.19 -9.47 12.62
C LYS A 49 15.09 -8.37 11.56
N GLU A 50 15.72 -8.57 10.41
CA GLU A 50 15.66 -7.67 9.24
C GLU A 50 14.21 -7.50 8.74
N ILE A 51 13.48 -8.60 8.63
CA ILE A 51 12.07 -8.59 8.20
C ILE A 51 11.20 -7.88 9.23
N GLN A 52 11.40 -8.18 10.52
CA GLN A 52 10.68 -7.51 11.61
C GLN A 52 10.91 -6.01 11.61
N GLU A 53 12.14 -5.56 11.37
CA GLU A 53 12.51 -4.16 11.27
C GLU A 53 11.80 -3.48 10.09
N ALA A 54 11.86 -4.07 8.89
CA ALA A 54 11.17 -3.55 7.71
C ALA A 54 9.65 -3.40 7.93
N LEU A 55 9.00 -4.42 8.51
CA LEU A 55 7.57 -4.36 8.85
C LEU A 55 7.25 -3.31 9.92
N SER A 56 8.12 -3.13 10.92
CA SER A 56 7.91 -2.14 11.98
C SER A 56 7.95 -0.71 11.46
N ILE A 57 8.76 -0.45 10.43
CA ILE A 57 8.97 0.89 9.85
C ILE A 57 8.00 1.18 8.71
N LEU A 58 7.75 0.21 7.84
CA LEU A 58 6.93 0.38 6.64
C LEU A 58 5.46 -0.04 6.83
N GLY A 59 5.15 -0.76 7.90
CA GLY A 59 3.82 -1.32 8.16
C GLY A 59 3.55 -2.56 7.31
N THR A 60 2.27 -2.83 7.02
CA THR A 60 1.82 -4.05 6.31
C THR A 60 1.11 -3.77 4.98
N LEU A 61 1.21 -2.54 4.48
CA LEU A 61 0.70 -2.20 3.16
C LEU A 61 1.64 -2.76 2.09
N VAL A 62 1.13 -3.69 1.28
CA VAL A 62 1.88 -4.41 0.24
C VAL A 62 2.71 -3.49 -0.67
N GLY A 63 2.22 -2.29 -1.00
CA GLY A 63 2.96 -1.34 -1.83
C GLY A 63 4.32 -0.94 -1.23
N TRP A 64 4.37 -0.65 0.07
CA TRP A 64 5.61 -0.27 0.76
C TRP A 64 6.56 -1.46 0.90
N LEU A 65 6.01 -2.64 1.18
CA LEU A 65 6.78 -3.90 1.26
C LEU A 65 7.39 -4.26 -0.09
N ASN A 66 6.68 -3.99 -1.20
CA ASN A 66 7.19 -4.22 -2.54
C ASN A 66 8.39 -3.32 -2.86
N PHE A 67 8.34 -2.02 -2.53
CA PHE A 67 9.51 -1.15 -2.69
C PHE A 67 10.71 -1.67 -1.92
N TYR A 68 10.51 -2.06 -0.67
CA TYR A 68 11.58 -2.64 0.15
C TYR A 68 12.12 -3.93 -0.45
N GLY A 69 11.26 -4.87 -0.82
CA GLY A 69 11.66 -6.15 -1.41
C GLY A 69 12.51 -5.96 -2.66
N VAL A 70 12.04 -5.16 -3.62
CA VAL A 70 12.77 -4.85 -4.87
C VAL A 70 14.12 -4.21 -4.59
N ASN A 71 14.15 -3.19 -3.71
CA ASN A 71 15.41 -2.55 -3.34
C ASN A 71 16.36 -3.53 -2.66
N ARG A 72 15.85 -4.38 -1.76
CA ARG A 72 16.64 -5.33 -1.01
C ARG A 72 17.22 -6.45 -1.89
N CYS A 73 16.58 -6.78 -3.01
CA CYS A 73 17.12 -7.70 -4.00
C CYS A 73 18.45 -7.22 -4.61
N VAL A 74 18.70 -5.90 -4.63
CA VAL A 74 19.89 -5.32 -5.26
C VAL A 74 20.75 -4.44 -4.33
N LYS A 75 20.30 -4.19 -3.09
CA LYS A 75 20.96 -3.33 -2.10
C LYS A 75 21.04 -3.98 -0.73
N PRO A 76 22.00 -3.57 0.11
CA PRO A 76 22.00 -3.92 1.53
C PRO A 76 20.73 -3.46 2.24
N HIS A 77 20.35 -4.16 3.32
CA HIS A 77 19.14 -3.89 4.09
C HIS A 77 18.95 -2.42 4.48
N GLY A 78 19.96 -1.80 5.08
CA GLY A 78 19.85 -0.43 5.58
C GLY A 78 19.56 0.58 4.46
N ASP A 79 20.23 0.44 3.32
CA ASP A 79 20.03 1.31 2.16
C ASP A 79 18.66 1.08 1.54
N ALA A 80 18.27 -0.19 1.37
CA ALA A 80 16.95 -0.55 0.83
C ALA A 80 15.81 0.00 1.69
N LEU A 81 15.90 -0.16 3.01
CA LEU A 81 14.90 0.30 3.96
C LEU A 81 14.79 1.82 3.98
N LYS A 82 15.93 2.52 4.00
CA LYS A 82 15.96 3.99 3.99
C LYS A 82 15.31 4.53 2.72
N GLU A 83 15.72 4.06 1.54
CA GLU A 83 15.17 4.54 0.27
C GLU A 83 13.68 4.23 0.13
N SER A 84 13.25 3.02 0.53
CA SER A 84 11.83 2.67 0.50
C SER A 84 10.98 3.51 1.44
N LEU A 85 11.53 3.90 2.61
CA LEU A 85 10.85 4.81 3.52
C LEU A 85 10.72 6.22 2.91
N GLU A 86 11.79 6.74 2.30
CA GLU A 86 11.79 8.05 1.63
C GLU A 86 10.76 8.09 0.48
N GLU A 87 10.71 7.04 -0.34
CA GLU A 87 9.74 6.90 -1.42
C GLU A 87 8.30 6.80 -0.89
N ALA A 88 8.08 6.00 0.15
CA ALA A 88 6.77 5.86 0.79
C ALA A 88 6.26 7.20 1.35
N ILE A 89 7.11 7.97 2.03
CA ILE A 89 6.79 9.30 2.54
C ILE A 89 6.46 10.25 1.39
N SER A 90 7.26 10.26 0.32
CA SER A 90 7.05 11.11 -0.85
C SER A 90 5.69 10.86 -1.50
N ILE A 91 5.35 9.59 -1.73
CA ILE A 91 4.06 9.18 -2.31
C ILE A 91 2.91 9.55 -1.38
N ALA A 92 3.01 9.22 -0.09
CA ALA A 92 1.97 9.54 0.89
C ALA A 92 1.70 11.05 0.97
N LEU A 93 2.74 11.89 0.99
CA LEU A 93 2.62 13.34 0.98
C LEU A 93 1.99 13.86 -0.32
N SER A 94 2.36 13.30 -1.46
CA SER A 94 1.79 13.65 -2.76
C SER A 94 0.27 13.37 -2.79
N GLU A 95 -0.15 12.19 -2.34
CA GLU A 95 -1.55 11.81 -2.26
C GLU A 95 -2.34 12.67 -1.26
N LEU A 96 -1.75 12.99 -0.11
CA LEU A 96 -2.34 13.92 0.85
C LEU A 96 -2.56 15.30 0.23
N LYS A 97 -1.55 15.87 -0.46
CA LYS A 97 -1.65 17.17 -1.11
C LYS A 97 -2.74 17.19 -2.19
N LYS A 98 -2.81 16.17 -3.05
CA LYS A 98 -3.86 16.05 -4.07
C LYS A 98 -5.25 16.04 -3.44
N ASN A 99 -5.44 15.25 -2.39
CA ASN A 99 -6.72 15.15 -1.69
C ASN A 99 -7.12 16.45 -0.97
N LEU A 100 -6.16 17.23 -0.48
CA LEU A 100 -6.42 18.54 0.12
C LEU A 100 -6.76 19.60 -0.94
N GLN A 101 -6.08 19.62 -2.09
CA GLN A 101 -6.39 20.56 -3.19
C GLN A 101 -7.80 20.34 -3.75
N ILE A 102 -8.23 19.08 -3.87
CA ILE A 102 -9.60 18.73 -4.28
C ILE A 102 -10.65 19.30 -3.31
N ARG A 103 -10.29 19.49 -2.02
CA ARG A 103 -11.19 20.04 -0.99
C ARG A 103 -11.22 21.57 -0.93
N SER A 104 -10.16 22.25 -1.36
CA SER A 104 -10.11 23.73 -1.37
C SER A 104 -10.73 24.37 -2.63
N GLY A 105 -11.00 23.57 -3.67
CA GLY A 105 -11.66 24.01 -4.91
C GLY A 105 -13.19 23.88 -4.91
N LYS A 106 -13.83 23.84 -3.74
CA LYS A 106 -15.29 23.77 -3.58
C LYS A 106 -15.82 24.89 -2.70
#